data_AF-A0A3Q2DWA6-F1
#
_entry.id   AF-A0A3Q2DWA6-F1
#
_cell.length_a   1.000
_cell.length_b   1.000
_cell.length_c   1.000
_cell.angle_alpha   90.00
_cell.angle_beta   90.00
_cell.angle_gamma   90.00
#
_symmetry.space_group_name_H-M   'P 1'
#
loop_
_entity.id
_entity.type
_entity.pdbx_description
1 polymer ?
#
loop_
_entity_poly.entity_id
_entity_poly.type
_entity_poly.pdbx_seq_one_letter_code
_entity_poly.pdbx_strand_id
1 'polypeptide(L)'
;MFSCLQEIAALRSHVSTSSVNVEVDAKRGEDLSVVLEEMRSEYEGIVEKNRREMEASIFTLCSFLKKGFEELNKTMASSTETLQTSKSEINELKRKLQSLQIELQSEYSLKAALEGQLYETESRFSQQLSDHQRIVNSLEEELSRMRTDIERQSSEYQILLDIKTRLELEIAEYRRLLDGEDRDFLKFEYFPTDKPVITKRTKIVVEELVDGKVVSRTEDVDLAVVSE
;
A
#
# COMPACT_ATOMS: atom_id res chain seq x y z
N MET A 1 37.41 135.12 -63.37
CA MET A 1 36.62 134.07 -64.07
C MET A 1 37.43 133.29 -65.11
N PHE A 2 38.50 133.85 -65.71
CA PHE A 2 39.38 133.10 -66.64
C PHE A 2 40.37 132.11 -65.97
N SER A 3 40.67 132.23 -64.67
CA SER A 3 41.62 131.33 -63.98
C SER A 3 41.05 129.92 -63.69
N CYS A 4 39.76 129.80 -63.35
CA CYS A 4 39.15 128.50 -63.00
C CYS A 4 38.98 127.57 -64.21
N LEU A 5 38.80 128.11 -65.42
CA LEU A 5 38.63 127.31 -66.64
C LEU A 5 39.93 126.55 -66.99
N GLN A 6 41.09 127.13 -66.69
CA GLN A 6 42.38 126.52 -66.99
C GLN A 6 42.78 125.44 -65.96
N GLU A 7 42.39 125.60 -64.70
CA GLU A 7 42.61 124.58 -63.66
C GLU A 7 41.75 123.31 -63.87
N ILE A 8 40.49 123.47 -64.33
CA ILE A 8 39.60 122.32 -64.60
C ILE A 8 40.10 121.51 -65.81
N ALA A 9 40.67 122.17 -66.82
CA ALA A 9 41.28 121.49 -67.97
C ALA A 9 42.54 120.70 -67.58
N ALA A 10 43.38 121.27 -66.70
CA ALA A 10 44.58 120.61 -66.19
C ALA A 10 44.24 119.38 -65.31
N LEU A 11 43.22 119.47 -64.46
CA LEU A 11 42.75 118.34 -63.64
C LEU A 11 42.14 117.21 -64.48
N ARG A 12 41.41 117.53 -65.57
CA ARG A 12 40.91 116.51 -66.50
C ARG A 12 42.03 115.77 -67.24
N SER A 13 43.14 116.45 -67.55
CA SER A 13 44.33 115.83 -68.15
C SER A 13 45.02 114.82 -67.21
N HIS A 14 45.07 115.13 -65.91
CA HIS A 14 45.65 114.24 -64.89
C HIS A 14 44.80 112.99 -64.59
N VAL A 15 43.47 113.07 -64.75
CA VAL A 15 42.60 111.89 -64.62
C VAL A 15 42.69 110.98 -65.85
N SER A 16 42.89 111.55 -67.05
CA SER A 16 43.04 110.77 -68.30
C SER A 16 44.38 110.04 -68.42
N THR A 17 45.40 110.42 -67.66
CA THR A 17 46.73 109.77 -67.67
C THR A 17 46.88 108.67 -66.62
N SER A 18 45.86 108.43 -65.79
CA SER A 18 45.79 107.35 -64.80
C SER A 18 44.74 106.28 -65.17
N SER A 19 44.54 106.00 -66.46
CA SER A 19 43.80 104.80 -66.87
C SER A 19 44.74 103.59 -66.85
N VAL A 20 44.83 102.93 -65.71
CA VAL A 20 45.47 101.62 -65.60
C VAL A 20 44.59 100.61 -66.34
N ASN A 21 44.99 100.23 -67.55
CA ASN A 21 44.38 99.14 -68.30
C ASN A 21 44.97 97.82 -67.79
N VAL A 22 44.23 97.10 -66.97
CA VAL A 22 44.58 95.74 -66.53
C VAL A 22 43.92 94.76 -67.49
N GLU A 23 44.68 94.25 -68.46
CA GLU A 23 44.25 93.06 -69.21
C GLU A 23 44.36 91.82 -68.33
N VAL A 24 43.28 91.06 -68.33
CA VAL A 24 42.93 90.01 -67.39
C VAL A 24 43.43 88.67 -67.95
N ASP A 25 44.31 87.97 -67.23
CA ASP A 25 44.51 86.53 -67.44
C ASP A 25 43.72 85.73 -66.40
N ALA A 26 42.40 85.72 -66.59
CA ALA A 26 41.52 84.79 -65.89
C ALA A 26 41.37 83.56 -66.79
N LYS A 27 41.89 82.41 -66.35
CA LYS A 27 41.57 81.10 -66.93
C LYS A 27 40.06 81.02 -67.19
N ARG A 28 39.66 80.38 -68.31
CA ARG A 28 38.27 80.11 -68.70
C ARG A 28 37.43 79.82 -67.44
N GLY A 29 36.42 80.64 -67.19
CA GLY A 29 35.52 80.46 -66.05
C GLY A 29 34.95 79.05 -66.07
N GLU A 30 35.04 78.36 -64.93
CA GLU A 30 34.38 77.07 -64.74
C GLU A 30 32.90 77.23 -65.08
N ASP A 31 32.37 76.30 -65.89
CA ASP A 31 30.97 76.34 -66.29
C ASP A 31 30.11 76.09 -65.06
N LEU A 32 29.52 77.16 -64.52
CA LEU A 32 28.72 77.12 -63.30
C LEU A 32 27.55 76.14 -63.44
N SER A 33 27.07 75.89 -64.66
CA SER A 33 26.03 74.90 -64.94
C SER A 33 26.50 73.48 -64.65
N VAL A 34 27.78 73.17 -64.92
CA VAL A 34 28.39 71.86 -64.63
C VAL A 34 28.62 71.69 -63.13
N VAL A 35 29.11 72.74 -62.44
CA VAL A 35 29.32 72.71 -60.98
C VAL A 35 28.01 72.58 -60.22
N LEU A 36 26.95 73.24 -60.66
CA LEU A 36 25.61 73.13 -60.06
C LEU A 36 24.99 71.74 -60.29
N GLU A 37 25.20 71.14 -61.46
CA GLU A 37 24.74 69.77 -61.76
C GLU A 37 25.53 68.73 -60.95
N GLU A 38 26.84 68.92 -60.77
CA GLU A 38 27.69 68.08 -59.92
C GLU A 38 27.28 68.16 -58.44
N MET A 39 27.07 69.37 -57.92
CA MET A 39 26.49 69.60 -56.59
C MET A 39 25.13 68.90 -56.42
N ARG A 40 24.25 69.03 -57.41
CA ARG A 40 22.95 68.36 -57.39
C ARG A 40 23.09 66.83 -57.37
N SER A 41 23.99 66.30 -58.18
CA SER A 41 24.30 64.87 -58.22
C SER A 41 24.83 64.36 -56.88
N GLU A 42 25.72 65.11 -56.21
CA GLU A 42 26.19 64.76 -54.87
C GLU A 42 25.06 64.75 -53.84
N TYR A 43 24.20 65.78 -53.83
CA TYR A 43 23.06 65.84 -52.93
C TYR A 43 22.04 64.72 -53.18
N GLU A 44 21.72 64.43 -54.44
CA GLU A 44 20.86 63.30 -54.81
C GLU A 44 21.48 61.97 -54.36
N GLY A 45 22.81 61.82 -54.50
CA GLY A 45 23.55 60.67 -53.99
C GLY A 45 23.48 60.52 -52.48
N ILE A 46 23.60 61.62 -51.72
CA ILE A 46 23.47 61.63 -50.25
C ILE A 46 22.04 61.29 -49.81
N VAL A 47 21.03 61.89 -50.44
CA VAL A 47 19.61 61.62 -50.13
C VAL A 47 19.27 60.15 -50.40
N GLU A 48 19.70 59.63 -51.56
CA GLU A 48 19.46 58.25 -51.93
C GLU A 48 20.23 57.25 -51.05
N LYS A 49 21.45 57.60 -50.62
CA LYS A 49 22.20 56.84 -49.61
C LYS A 49 21.48 56.84 -48.26
N ASN A 50 21.03 58.00 -47.79
CA ASN A 50 20.31 58.13 -46.52
C ASN A 50 18.99 57.34 -46.55
N ARG A 51 18.24 57.40 -47.67
CA ARG A 51 17.02 56.60 -47.88
C ARG A 51 17.30 55.11 -47.77
N ARG A 52 18.33 54.61 -48.47
CA ARG A 52 18.72 53.19 -48.41
C ARG A 52 19.18 52.77 -47.01
N GLU A 53 19.95 53.61 -46.32
CA GLU A 53 20.38 53.34 -44.94
C GLU A 53 19.19 53.31 -43.98
N MET A 54 18.23 54.22 -44.14
CA MET A 54 17.00 54.25 -43.34
C MET A 54 16.14 53.01 -43.59
N GLU A 55 15.94 52.62 -44.86
CA GLU A 55 15.21 51.41 -45.22
C GLU A 55 15.89 50.15 -44.67
N ALA A 56 17.22 50.07 -44.75
CA ALA A 56 17.98 48.96 -44.17
C ALA A 56 17.87 48.92 -42.63
N SER A 57 17.92 50.07 -41.96
CA SER A 57 17.73 50.17 -40.51
C SER A 57 16.31 49.77 -40.10
N ILE A 58 15.29 50.20 -40.84
CA ILE A 58 13.90 49.82 -40.58
C ILE A 58 13.71 48.33 -40.81
N PHE A 59 14.25 47.78 -41.90
CA PHE A 59 14.17 46.36 -42.22
C PHE A 59 14.84 45.49 -41.14
N THR A 60 16.03 45.87 -40.69
CA THR A 60 16.77 45.14 -39.64
C THR A 60 16.05 45.20 -38.29
N LEU A 61 15.54 46.37 -37.88
CA LEU A 61 14.76 46.51 -36.66
C LEU A 61 13.47 45.67 -36.72
N CYS A 62 12.75 45.73 -37.85
CA CYS A 62 11.52 44.98 -38.03
C CYS A 62 11.77 43.46 -38.04
N SER A 63 12.87 43.00 -38.66
CA SER A 63 13.29 41.60 -38.61
C SER A 63 13.65 41.15 -37.18
N PHE A 64 14.39 41.98 -36.44
CA PHE A 64 14.76 41.70 -35.05
C PHE A 64 13.53 41.58 -34.15
N LEU A 65 12.60 42.53 -34.23
CA LEU A 65 11.35 42.51 -33.48
C LEU A 65 10.49 41.29 -33.83
N LYS A 66 10.39 40.96 -35.13
CA LYS A 66 9.63 39.78 -35.58
C LYS A 66 10.22 38.48 -35.01
N LYS A 67 11.54 38.30 -35.08
CA LYS A 67 12.22 37.14 -34.49
C LYS A 67 12.01 37.07 -32.97
N GLY A 68 12.16 38.19 -32.27
CA GLY A 68 11.91 38.25 -30.82
C GLY A 68 10.48 37.86 -30.45
N PHE A 69 9.49 38.29 -31.23
CA PHE A 69 8.10 37.92 -31.03
C PHE A 69 7.83 36.45 -31.34
N GLU A 70 8.40 35.92 -32.43
CA GLU A 70 8.30 34.50 -32.80
C GLU A 70 8.89 33.59 -31.70
N GLU A 71 10.05 33.97 -31.15
CA GLU A 71 10.73 33.21 -30.10
C GLU A 71 9.99 33.29 -28.76
N LEU A 72 9.46 34.47 -28.41
CA LEU A 72 8.57 34.61 -27.25
C LEU A 72 7.30 33.77 -27.42
N ASN A 73 6.66 33.80 -28.59
CA ASN A 73 5.45 33.03 -28.83
C ASN A 73 5.72 31.51 -28.78
N LYS A 74 6.88 31.07 -29.29
CA LYS A 74 7.32 29.67 -29.19
C LYS A 74 7.54 29.24 -27.74
N THR A 75 8.21 30.07 -26.94
CA THR A 75 8.44 29.78 -25.51
C THR A 75 7.14 29.80 -24.72
N MET A 76 6.22 30.72 -24.99
CA MET A 76 4.88 30.74 -24.38
C MET A 76 4.05 29.51 -24.76
N ALA A 77 4.07 29.09 -26.02
CA ALA A 77 3.38 27.88 -26.47
C ALA A 77 3.92 26.62 -25.75
N SER A 78 5.24 26.46 -25.70
CA SER A 78 5.89 25.35 -24.99
C SER A 78 5.61 25.38 -23.48
N SER A 79 5.65 26.56 -22.86
CA SER A 79 5.30 26.72 -21.44
C SER A 79 3.84 26.39 -21.16
N THR A 80 2.93 26.67 -22.09
CA THR A 80 1.51 26.35 -21.94
C THR A 80 1.27 24.85 -22.07
N GLU A 81 1.96 24.19 -23.01
CA GLU A 81 1.90 22.73 -23.19
C GLU A 81 2.44 21.98 -21.95
N THR A 82 3.60 22.40 -21.42
CA THR A 82 4.17 21.82 -20.19
C THR A 82 3.27 22.04 -18.98
N LEU A 83 2.60 23.19 -18.88
CA LEU A 83 1.63 23.44 -17.82
C LEU A 83 0.38 22.57 -17.97
N GLN A 84 -0.11 22.36 -19.20
CA GLN A 84 -1.26 21.52 -19.47
C GLN A 84 -0.98 20.03 -19.18
N THR A 85 0.19 19.54 -19.59
CA THR A 85 0.65 18.17 -19.29
C THR A 85 0.82 17.95 -17.79
N SER A 86 1.48 18.87 -17.08
CA SER A 86 1.59 18.83 -15.62
C SER A 86 0.22 18.81 -14.93
N LYS A 87 -0.74 19.60 -15.43
CA LYS A 87 -2.11 19.62 -14.92
C LYS A 87 -2.82 18.28 -15.13
N SER A 88 -2.64 17.62 -16.27
CA SER A 88 -3.20 16.28 -16.49
C SER A 88 -2.58 15.24 -15.55
N GLU A 89 -1.26 15.27 -15.37
CA GLU A 89 -0.55 14.36 -14.46
C GLU A 89 -1.03 14.52 -13.01
N ILE A 90 -1.18 15.76 -12.53
CA ILE A 90 -1.74 16.03 -11.20
C ILE A 90 -3.15 15.44 -11.07
N ASN A 91 -4.00 15.58 -12.08
CA ASN A 91 -5.35 15.04 -12.05
C ASN A 91 -5.36 13.51 -12.04
N GLU A 92 -4.48 12.86 -12.80
CA GLU A 92 -4.32 11.41 -12.78
C GLU A 92 -3.82 10.91 -11.43
N LEU A 93 -2.82 11.57 -10.85
CA LEU A 93 -2.32 11.25 -9.51
C LEU A 93 -3.40 11.40 -8.45
N LYS A 94 -4.23 12.46 -8.53
CA LYS A 94 -5.39 12.63 -7.63
C LYS A 94 -6.40 11.49 -7.77
N ARG A 95 -6.72 11.07 -9.00
CA ARG A 95 -7.62 9.93 -9.25
C ARG A 95 -7.03 8.63 -8.69
N LYS A 96 -5.74 8.38 -8.91
CA LYS A 96 -5.03 7.21 -8.35
C LYS A 96 -5.08 7.22 -6.82
N LEU A 97 -4.78 8.36 -6.20
CA LEU A 97 -4.83 8.51 -4.74
C LEU A 97 -6.23 8.22 -4.19
N GLN A 98 -7.28 8.74 -4.83
CA GLN A 98 -8.66 8.45 -4.43
C GLN A 98 -8.99 6.96 -4.57
N SER A 99 -8.57 6.32 -5.67
CA SER A 99 -8.76 4.88 -5.88
C SER A 99 -8.08 4.05 -4.80
N LEU A 100 -6.80 4.34 -4.50
CA LEU A 100 -6.05 3.64 -3.45
C LEU A 100 -6.66 3.88 -2.07
N GLN A 101 -7.19 5.08 -1.81
CA GLN A 101 -7.84 5.37 -0.54
C GLN A 101 -9.14 4.57 -0.37
N ILE A 102 -9.92 4.40 -1.43
CA ILE A 102 -11.12 3.56 -1.43
C ILE A 102 -10.73 2.09 -1.20
N GLU A 103 -9.73 1.60 -1.92
CA GLU A 103 -9.21 0.24 -1.79
C GLU A 103 -8.72 -0.04 -0.36
N LEU A 104 -7.98 0.90 0.22
CA LEU A 104 -7.54 0.81 1.61
C LEU A 104 -8.72 0.73 2.58
N GLN A 105 -9.77 1.54 2.38
CA GLN A 105 -10.97 1.48 3.22
C GLN A 105 -11.74 0.16 3.04
N SER A 106 -11.83 -0.38 1.82
CA SER A 106 -12.46 -1.67 1.60
C SER A 106 -11.68 -2.81 2.27
N GLU A 107 -10.35 -2.77 2.24
CA GLU A 107 -9.50 -3.76 2.92
C GLU A 107 -9.65 -3.67 4.43
N TYR A 108 -9.71 -2.47 5.02
CA TYR A 108 -10.00 -2.31 6.45
C TYR A 108 -11.38 -2.89 6.83
N SER A 109 -12.40 -2.64 6.00
CA SER A 109 -13.75 -3.19 6.21
C SER A 109 -13.75 -4.72 6.12
N LEU A 110 -13.07 -5.29 5.12
CA LEU A 110 -12.94 -6.73 4.93
C LEU A 110 -12.21 -7.37 6.11
N LYS A 111 -11.09 -6.77 6.55
CA LYS A 111 -10.34 -7.21 7.72
C LYS A 111 -11.24 -7.25 8.97
N ALA A 112 -11.97 -6.17 9.25
CA ALA A 112 -12.86 -6.11 10.40
C ALA A 112 -13.98 -7.17 10.33
N ALA A 113 -14.52 -7.43 9.14
CA ALA A 113 -15.52 -8.48 8.93
C ALA A 113 -14.93 -9.88 9.20
N LEU A 114 -13.70 -10.16 8.72
CA LEU A 114 -13.02 -11.44 8.94
C LEU A 114 -12.64 -11.64 10.41
N GLU A 115 -12.14 -10.60 11.09
CA GLU A 115 -11.87 -10.65 12.53
C GLU A 115 -13.15 -10.91 13.34
N GLY A 116 -14.27 -10.30 12.95
CA GLY A 116 -15.58 -10.55 13.54
C GLY A 116 -16.06 -11.99 13.34
N GLN A 117 -15.93 -12.53 12.13
CA GLN A 117 -16.27 -13.93 11.83
C GLN A 117 -15.39 -14.89 12.61
N LEU A 118 -14.08 -14.62 12.71
CA LEU A 118 -13.17 -15.44 13.50
C LEU A 118 -13.62 -15.50 14.96
N TYR A 119 -13.84 -14.35 15.59
CA TYR A 119 -14.32 -14.27 16.97
C TYR A 119 -15.65 -15.00 17.19
N GLU A 120 -16.61 -14.84 16.28
CA GLU A 120 -17.88 -15.55 16.35
C GLU A 120 -17.69 -17.08 16.28
N THR A 121 -16.84 -17.55 15.36
CA THR A 121 -16.56 -18.98 15.23
C THR A 121 -15.84 -19.55 16.45
N GLU A 122 -14.82 -18.87 16.97
CA GLU A 122 -14.09 -19.27 18.17
C GLU A 122 -15.03 -19.34 19.38
N SER A 123 -15.86 -18.31 19.58
CA SER A 123 -16.86 -18.27 20.65
C SER A 123 -17.85 -19.45 20.53
N ARG A 124 -18.36 -19.70 19.32
CA ARG A 124 -19.28 -20.82 19.06
C ARG A 124 -18.64 -22.16 19.37
N PHE A 125 -17.41 -22.41 18.92
CA PHE A 125 -16.71 -23.66 19.19
C PHE A 125 -16.33 -23.81 20.67
N SER A 126 -15.94 -22.74 21.34
CA SER A 126 -15.71 -22.73 22.79
C SER A 126 -16.98 -23.12 23.56
N GLN A 127 -18.13 -22.59 23.16
CA GLN A 127 -19.42 -22.94 23.77
C GLN A 127 -19.77 -24.42 23.53
N GLN A 128 -19.63 -24.91 22.29
CA GLN A 128 -19.86 -26.32 21.95
C GLN A 128 -18.95 -27.26 22.75
N LEU A 129 -17.67 -26.90 22.91
CA LEU A 129 -16.73 -27.68 23.70
C LEU A 129 -17.13 -27.72 25.18
N SER A 130 -17.55 -26.57 25.74
CA SER A 130 -18.05 -26.50 27.12
C SER A 130 -19.31 -27.36 27.31
N ASP A 131 -20.21 -27.37 26.33
CA ASP A 131 -21.42 -28.20 26.39
C ASP A 131 -21.09 -29.69 26.32
N HIS A 132 -20.17 -30.10 25.45
CA HIS A 132 -19.68 -31.47 25.40
C HIS A 132 -18.98 -31.88 26.70
N GLN A 133 -18.12 -31.03 27.25
CA GLN A 133 -17.46 -31.30 28.53
C GLN A 133 -18.46 -31.49 29.67
N ARG A 134 -19.54 -30.72 29.69
CA ARG A 134 -20.62 -30.90 30.68
C ARG A 134 -21.29 -32.27 30.56
N ILE A 135 -21.54 -32.73 29.33
CA ILE A 135 -22.12 -34.06 29.08
C ILE A 135 -21.15 -35.15 29.55
N VAL A 136 -19.86 -35.03 29.21
CA VAL A 136 -18.82 -35.96 29.65
C VAL A 136 -18.78 -36.05 31.17
N ASN A 137 -18.71 -34.90 31.86
CA ASN A 137 -18.67 -34.87 33.33
C ASN A 137 -19.92 -35.53 33.94
N SER A 138 -21.10 -35.31 33.36
CA SER A 138 -22.35 -35.93 33.83
C SER A 138 -22.31 -37.46 33.67
N LEU A 139 -21.79 -37.96 32.54
CA LEU A 139 -21.68 -39.40 32.29
C LEU A 139 -20.61 -40.04 33.19
N GLU A 140 -19.49 -39.37 33.42
CA GLU A 140 -18.45 -39.82 34.36
C GLU A 140 -19.00 -39.92 35.78
N GLU A 141 -19.80 -38.95 36.21
CA GLU A 141 -20.44 -38.98 37.52
C GLU A 141 -21.45 -40.14 37.61
N GLU A 142 -22.29 -40.35 36.59
CA GLU A 142 -23.24 -41.47 36.55
C GLU A 142 -22.52 -42.83 36.57
N LEU A 143 -21.43 -42.98 35.80
CA LEU A 143 -20.59 -44.18 35.83
C LEU A 143 -19.98 -44.43 37.21
N SER A 144 -19.51 -43.38 37.88
CA SER A 144 -18.95 -43.49 39.24
C SER A 144 -20.02 -43.93 40.25
N ARG A 145 -21.23 -43.40 40.15
CA ARG A 145 -22.37 -43.83 41.00
C ARG A 145 -22.70 -45.29 40.76
N MET A 146 -22.86 -45.72 39.50
CA MET A 146 -23.15 -47.12 39.18
C MET A 146 -22.07 -48.08 39.66
N ARG A 147 -20.79 -47.72 39.56
CA ARG A 147 -19.70 -48.53 40.11
C ARG A 147 -19.83 -48.72 41.62
N THR A 148 -20.07 -47.62 42.34
CA THR A 148 -20.28 -47.65 43.80
C THR A 148 -21.49 -48.52 44.16
N ASP A 149 -22.58 -48.42 43.41
CA ASP A 149 -23.77 -49.24 43.61
C ASP A 149 -23.52 -50.74 43.35
N ILE A 150 -22.74 -51.08 42.32
CA ILE A 150 -22.34 -52.46 42.02
C ILE A 150 -21.46 -53.02 43.14
N GLU A 151 -20.48 -52.26 43.61
CA GLU A 151 -19.62 -52.66 44.73
C GLU A 151 -20.44 -52.92 46.00
N ARG A 152 -21.38 -52.02 46.31
CA ARG A 152 -22.33 -52.21 47.42
C ARG A 152 -23.19 -53.47 47.25
N GLN A 153 -23.78 -53.66 46.07
CA GLN A 153 -24.60 -54.85 45.79
C GLN A 153 -23.79 -56.14 45.87
N SER A 154 -22.54 -56.14 45.42
CA SER A 154 -21.64 -57.28 45.52
C SER A 154 -21.36 -57.64 46.99
N SER A 155 -21.12 -56.63 47.85
CA SER A 155 -20.95 -56.85 49.29
C SER A 155 -22.22 -57.40 49.95
N GLU A 156 -23.39 -56.85 49.62
CA GLU A 156 -24.68 -57.34 50.14
C GLU A 156 -24.96 -58.78 49.69
N TYR A 157 -24.64 -59.10 48.43
CA TYR A 157 -24.76 -60.44 47.89
C TYR A 157 -23.87 -61.44 48.62
N GLN A 158 -22.61 -61.08 48.90
CA GLN A 158 -21.69 -61.96 49.64
C GLN A 158 -22.21 -62.25 51.06
N ILE A 159 -22.71 -61.23 51.77
CA ILE A 159 -23.32 -61.42 53.09
C ILE A 159 -24.51 -62.38 53.01
N LEU A 160 -25.38 -62.21 52.01
CA LEU A 160 -26.54 -63.07 51.82
C LEU A 160 -26.12 -64.52 51.49
N LEU A 161 -25.07 -64.70 50.69
CA LEU A 161 -24.51 -66.00 50.36
C LEU A 161 -23.93 -66.69 51.60
N ASP A 162 -23.23 -65.96 52.46
CA ASP A 162 -22.70 -66.47 53.74
C ASP A 162 -23.84 -66.92 54.67
N ILE A 163 -24.93 -66.14 54.77
CA ILE A 163 -26.11 -66.54 55.55
C ILE A 163 -26.76 -67.79 54.95
N LYS A 164 -26.94 -67.84 53.63
CA LYS A 164 -27.53 -68.98 52.91
C LYS A 164 -26.73 -70.26 53.14
N THR A 165 -25.41 -70.20 52.99
CA THR A 165 -24.54 -71.37 53.22
C THR A 165 -24.60 -71.83 54.68
N ARG A 166 -24.65 -70.93 55.65
CA ARG A 166 -24.84 -71.28 57.07
C ARG A 166 -26.18 -71.98 57.32
N LEU A 167 -27.27 -71.46 56.76
CA LEU A 167 -28.60 -72.07 56.90
C LEU A 167 -28.67 -73.46 56.23
N GLU A 168 -28.00 -73.65 55.10
CA GLU A 168 -27.92 -74.97 54.45
C GLU A 168 -27.20 -76.00 55.32
N LEU A 169 -26.12 -75.59 56.00
CA LEU A 169 -25.43 -76.44 56.98
C LEU A 169 -26.34 -76.79 58.17
N GLU A 170 -27.06 -75.81 58.72
CA GLU A 170 -28.02 -76.05 59.80
C GLU A 170 -29.11 -77.05 59.37
N ILE A 171 -29.69 -76.90 58.18
CA ILE A 171 -30.71 -77.82 57.63
C ILE A 171 -30.13 -79.23 57.43
N ALA A 172 -28.90 -79.35 56.92
CA ALA A 172 -28.24 -80.63 56.73
C ALA A 172 -28.04 -81.35 58.07
N GLU A 173 -27.64 -80.62 59.11
CA GLU A 173 -27.49 -81.16 60.46
C GLU A 173 -28.84 -81.55 61.07
N TYR A 174 -29.88 -80.73 60.90
CA TYR A 174 -31.24 -81.09 61.35
C TYR A 174 -31.73 -82.39 60.69
N ARG A 175 -31.48 -82.58 59.39
CA ARG A 175 -31.80 -83.84 58.70
C ARG A 175 -31.02 -85.02 59.28
N ARG A 176 -29.72 -84.85 59.54
CA ARG A 176 -28.87 -85.88 60.16
C ARG A 176 -29.41 -86.32 61.53
N LEU A 177 -29.82 -85.37 62.37
CA LEU A 177 -30.38 -85.66 63.69
C LEU A 177 -31.74 -86.35 63.62
N LEU A 178 -32.55 -86.04 62.62
CA LEU A 178 -33.88 -86.64 62.39
C LEU A 178 -33.81 -88.06 61.81
N ASP A 179 -32.83 -88.35 60.94
CA ASP A 179 -32.71 -89.64 60.26
C ASP A 179 -32.04 -90.75 61.11
N GLY A 180 -31.63 -90.43 62.35
CA GLY A 180 -30.91 -91.33 63.25
C GLY A 180 -29.41 -91.43 62.91
N GLU A 181 -28.55 -91.60 63.91
CA GLU A 181 -27.07 -91.51 63.83
C GLU A 181 -26.36 -92.53 62.91
N ASP A 182 -27.08 -93.26 62.05
CA ASP A 182 -26.59 -94.42 61.30
C ASP A 182 -26.46 -94.17 59.78
N ARG A 183 -25.79 -93.09 59.36
CA ARG A 183 -25.13 -93.06 58.04
C ARG A 183 -23.80 -92.30 58.09
N ASP A 184 -22.74 -93.03 57.77
CA ASP A 184 -21.36 -92.57 57.68
C ASP A 184 -21.21 -91.23 56.95
N PHE A 185 -20.73 -90.25 57.72
CA PHE A 185 -19.92 -89.09 57.37
C PHE A 185 -19.75 -88.79 55.87
N LEU A 186 -20.67 -88.01 55.31
CA LEU A 186 -20.28 -86.98 54.35
C LEU A 186 -19.96 -85.72 55.16
N LYS A 187 -18.69 -85.57 55.55
CA LYS A 187 -18.17 -84.28 55.99
C LYS A 187 -18.41 -83.30 54.85
N PHE A 188 -19.45 -82.49 54.97
CA PHE A 188 -19.65 -81.36 54.06
C PHE A 188 -18.60 -80.33 54.46
N GLU A 189 -17.42 -80.42 53.84
CA GLU A 189 -16.38 -79.42 54.02
C GLU A 189 -16.95 -78.07 53.63
N TYR A 190 -16.81 -77.10 54.54
CA TYR A 190 -17.01 -75.70 54.23
C TYR A 190 -16.00 -75.34 53.13
N PHE A 191 -16.43 -75.33 51.88
CA PHE A 191 -15.66 -74.73 50.80
C PHE A 191 -15.88 -73.22 50.89
N PRO A 192 -14.87 -72.43 51.32
CA PRO A 192 -15.00 -70.99 51.26
C PRO A 192 -15.28 -70.63 49.80
N THR A 193 -16.33 -69.84 49.56
CA THR A 193 -16.61 -69.32 48.23
C THR A 193 -15.41 -68.47 47.81
N ASP A 194 -14.69 -68.89 46.77
CA ASP A 194 -13.58 -68.12 46.21
C ASP A 194 -14.04 -66.67 46.01
N LYS A 195 -13.34 -65.72 46.65
CA LYS A 195 -13.64 -64.31 46.50
C LYS A 195 -13.62 -63.97 45.01
N PRO A 196 -14.61 -63.21 44.48
CA PRO A 196 -14.59 -62.81 43.09
C PRO A 196 -13.31 -62.02 42.81
N VAL A 197 -12.50 -62.51 41.87
CA VAL A 197 -11.25 -61.85 41.45
C VAL A 197 -11.62 -60.63 40.59
N ILE A 198 -11.56 -59.44 41.18
CA ILE A 198 -11.74 -58.19 40.45
C ILE A 198 -10.48 -57.91 39.64
N THR A 199 -10.59 -57.85 38.31
CA THR A 199 -9.47 -57.47 37.43
C THR A 199 -9.69 -56.08 36.88
N LYS A 200 -8.70 -55.19 37.06
CA LYS A 200 -8.69 -53.86 36.46
C LYS A 200 -7.91 -53.91 35.15
N ARG A 201 -8.60 -53.56 34.06
CA ARG A 201 -7.99 -53.42 32.73
C ARG A 201 -7.73 -51.95 32.46
N THR A 202 -6.47 -51.56 32.32
CA THR A 202 -6.06 -50.20 31.96
C THR A 202 -5.56 -50.21 30.53
N LYS A 203 -6.18 -49.41 29.66
CA LYS A 203 -5.73 -49.23 28.27
C LYS A 203 -5.10 -47.85 28.15
N ILE A 204 -3.79 -47.80 27.91
CA ILE A 204 -3.05 -46.57 27.66
C ILE A 204 -2.90 -46.46 26.14
N VAL A 205 -3.39 -45.37 25.57
CA VAL A 205 -3.23 -45.05 24.15
C VAL A 205 -2.33 -43.83 24.05
N VAL A 206 -1.15 -44.01 23.45
CA VAL A 206 -0.22 -42.92 23.17
C VAL A 206 -0.37 -42.58 21.68
N GLU A 207 -0.80 -41.36 21.40
CA GLU A 207 -0.87 -40.81 20.04
C GLU A 207 0.15 -39.67 19.91
N GLU A 208 0.99 -39.73 18.87
CA GLU A 208 1.94 -38.68 18.54
C GLU A 208 1.38 -37.85 17.37
N LEU A 209 1.26 -36.54 17.60
CA LEU A 209 0.66 -35.58 16.68
C LEU A 209 1.74 -34.64 16.13
N VAL A 210 1.83 -34.55 14.80
CA VAL A 210 2.63 -33.53 14.09
C VAL A 210 1.68 -32.81 13.13
N ASP A 211 1.61 -31.48 13.22
CA ASP A 211 0.72 -30.61 12.42
C ASP A 211 -0.76 -31.06 12.39
N GLY A 212 -1.26 -31.55 13.53
CA GLY A 212 -2.67 -31.96 13.69
C GLY A 212 -3.03 -33.28 12.99
N LYS A 213 -2.06 -34.03 12.46
CA LYS A 213 -2.24 -35.41 11.98
C LYS A 213 -1.56 -36.41 12.89
N VAL A 214 -2.27 -37.50 13.21
CA VAL A 214 -1.73 -38.63 13.98
C VAL A 214 -0.73 -39.37 13.11
N VAL A 215 0.54 -39.33 13.50
CA VAL A 215 1.65 -39.98 12.78
C VAL A 215 2.07 -41.31 13.42
N SER A 216 1.71 -41.54 14.68
CA SER A 216 1.94 -42.80 15.38
C SER A 216 0.87 -43.04 16.45
N ARG A 217 0.45 -44.29 16.61
CA ARG A 217 -0.49 -44.75 17.65
C ARG A 217 0.01 -46.06 18.25
N THR A 218 0.21 -46.07 19.56
CA THR A 218 0.58 -47.28 20.31
C THR A 218 -0.45 -47.53 21.40
N GLU A 219 -0.90 -48.79 21.52
CA GLU A 219 -1.88 -49.22 22.51
C GLU A 219 -1.28 -50.27 23.44
N ASP A 220 -1.13 -49.93 24.71
CA ASP A 220 -0.72 -50.88 25.75
C ASP A 220 -1.92 -51.21 26.65
N VAL A 221 -2.11 -52.50 26.91
CA VAL A 221 -3.23 -53.02 27.72
C VAL A 221 -2.67 -53.77 28.91
N ASP A 222 -2.66 -53.11 30.07
CA ASP A 222 -2.28 -53.73 31.34
C ASP A 222 -3.50 -54.32 32.03
N LEU A 223 -3.37 -55.59 32.43
CA LEU A 223 -4.33 -56.33 33.24
C LEU A 223 -3.75 -56.52 34.63
N ALA A 224 -4.26 -55.78 35.61
CA ALA A 224 -3.91 -55.96 37.00
C ALA A 224 -5.04 -56.71 37.73
N VAL A 225 -4.69 -57.77 38.45
CA VAL A 225 -5.60 -58.37 39.42
C VAL A 225 -5.64 -57.44 40.63
N VAL A 226 -6.80 -56.87 40.92
CA VAL A 226 -7.04 -56.07 42.12
C VAL A 226 -7.37 -57.07 43.23
N SER A 227 -6.32 -57.61 43.85
CA SER A 227 -6.46 -58.35 45.09
C SER A 227 -6.74 -57.34 46.20
N GLU A 228 -7.88 -57.47 46.88
CA GLU A 228 -8.20 -56.73 48.11
C GLU A 228 -7.30 -57.19 49.27
#